data_AF-A0A251R8C6-F1
#
_entry.id   AF-A0A251R8C6-F1
#
_cell.length_a   1.000
_cell.length_b   1.000
_cell.length_c   1.000
_cell.angle_alpha   90.00
_cell.angle_beta   90.00
_cell.angle_gamma   90.00
#
_symmetry.space_group_name_H-M   'P 1'
#
loop_
_entity.id
_entity.type
_entity.pdbx_description
1 polymer ?
#
loop_
_entity_poly.entity_id
_entity_poly.type
_entity_poly.pdbx_seq_one_letter_code
_entity_poly.pdbx_strand_id
1 'polypeptide(L)'
;MPWLAIPFSDLDTKKALNRRFDIEGIPSLVILHPNDNKDEATLRDGVELIYRYGVEAFPFTKQRLEELQDEERARHENQTLTNLLTNHDRDNLLGHPTPEQVPVASLVGKTIGLYFSAHWCRPCVNFTPRLISIYQKIKEQMLVDGDQDGEDFEIVFVSSDRDQASFDSYFDTMPWLALPFGDPNIKQLVKHFDVKGIPCLVILGPDGKTVTKQGRNLINLYQENAYPFTEAKLELLEKKMDEEAKSLPRSVYHGGHRHELNLVSEGNGGGPFICCDCDEQGSGWAYQCLECGYEVHPKCVTVTVTVAASSNR
;
A
#
# COMPACT_ATOMS: atom_id res chain seq x y z
N MET A 1 -3.86 -31.16 11.71
CA MET A 1 -5.08 -30.52 11.15
C MET A 1 -6.22 -31.53 11.20
N PRO A 2 -7.47 -31.13 11.52
CA PRO A 2 -8.60 -32.05 11.67
C PRO A 2 -9.28 -32.45 10.35
N TRP A 3 -8.62 -32.23 9.20
CA TRP A 3 -9.23 -32.42 7.87
C TRP A 3 -8.91 -33.78 7.27
N LEU A 4 -9.88 -34.33 6.54
CA LEU A 4 -9.67 -35.50 5.70
C LEU A 4 -8.75 -35.13 4.52
N ALA A 5 -7.88 -36.06 4.13
CA ALA A 5 -6.94 -35.85 3.04
C ALA A 5 -7.05 -36.99 2.03
N ILE A 6 -6.92 -36.65 0.74
CA ILE A 6 -6.75 -37.63 -0.32
C ILE A 6 -5.38 -38.28 -0.14
N PRO A 7 -5.28 -39.63 -0.13
CA PRO A 7 -4.02 -40.34 0.08
C PRO A 7 -2.88 -39.84 -0.82
N PHE A 8 -1.64 -39.88 -0.34
CA PHE A 8 -0.50 -39.41 -1.13
C PHE A 8 -0.40 -40.10 -2.49
N SER A 9 -0.65 -41.42 -2.50
CA SER A 9 -0.58 -42.30 -3.68
C SER A 9 -1.69 -42.10 -4.71
N ASP A 10 -2.82 -41.49 -4.35
CA ASP A 10 -3.94 -41.29 -5.27
C ASP A 10 -3.72 -40.04 -6.12
N LEU A 11 -2.84 -40.18 -7.11
CA LEU A 11 -2.44 -39.09 -8.01
C LEU A 11 -3.52 -38.75 -9.03
N ASP A 12 -4.31 -39.74 -9.44
CA ASP A 12 -5.35 -39.56 -10.47
C ASP A 12 -6.49 -38.70 -9.93
N THR A 13 -6.96 -38.96 -8.70
CA THR A 13 -7.99 -38.12 -8.07
C THR A 13 -7.50 -36.68 -7.89
N LYS A 14 -6.24 -36.48 -7.46
CA LYS A 14 -5.66 -35.13 -7.31
C LYS A 14 -5.58 -34.38 -8.64
N LYS A 15 -5.12 -35.04 -9.71
CA LYS A 15 -5.08 -34.46 -11.06
C LYS A 15 -6.48 -34.13 -11.57
N ALA A 16 -7.45 -35.01 -11.33
CA ALA A 16 -8.84 -34.80 -11.73
C ALA A 16 -9.45 -33.58 -11.01
N LEU A 17 -9.23 -33.44 -9.70
CA LEU A 17 -9.72 -32.30 -8.92
C LEU A 17 -9.06 -30.99 -9.33
N ASN A 18 -7.74 -30.97 -9.54
CA ASN A 18 -7.04 -29.78 -10.01
C ASN A 18 -7.59 -29.31 -11.37
N ARG A 19 -7.85 -30.23 -12.30
CA ARG A 19 -8.47 -29.90 -13.59
C ARG A 19 -9.91 -29.47 -13.46
N ARG A 20 -10.71 -30.13 -12.62
CA ARG A 20 -12.13 -29.82 -12.43
C ARG A 20 -12.34 -28.42 -11.86
N PHE A 21 -11.52 -28.05 -10.88
CA PHE A 21 -11.63 -26.77 -10.20
C PHE A 21 -10.65 -25.70 -10.71
N ASP A 22 -9.92 -26.01 -11.78
CA ASP A 22 -8.99 -25.09 -12.42
C ASP A 22 -8.00 -24.46 -11.43
N ILE A 23 -7.33 -25.31 -10.67
CA ILE A 23 -6.42 -24.86 -9.61
C ILE A 23 -5.10 -24.43 -10.24
N GLU A 24 -4.91 -23.12 -10.37
CA GLU A 24 -3.71 -22.52 -10.96
C GLU A 24 -2.58 -22.24 -9.95
N GLY A 25 -2.88 -22.26 -8.65
CA GLY A 25 -1.91 -21.90 -7.61
C GLY A 25 -2.25 -22.40 -6.21
N ILE A 26 -1.33 -22.18 -5.27
CA ILE A 26 -1.49 -22.49 -3.85
C ILE A 26 -1.16 -21.27 -2.98
N PRO A 27 -1.85 -21.06 -1.84
CA PRO A 27 -2.99 -21.85 -1.36
C PRO A 27 -4.25 -21.65 -2.23
N SER A 28 -5.08 -22.69 -2.34
CA SER A 28 -6.40 -22.63 -2.98
C SER A 28 -7.44 -23.33 -2.11
N LEU A 29 -8.66 -22.77 -2.07
CA LEU A 29 -9.78 -23.24 -1.27
C LEU A 29 -11.06 -23.10 -2.08
N VAL A 30 -11.66 -24.24 -2.43
CA VAL A 30 -12.93 -24.31 -3.14
C VAL A 30 -14.01 -24.69 -2.13
N ILE A 31 -15.08 -23.90 -2.07
CA ILE A 31 -16.22 -24.14 -1.17
C ILE A 31 -17.36 -24.70 -2.01
N LEU A 32 -17.79 -25.91 -1.65
CA LEU A 32 -18.87 -26.64 -2.32
C LEU A 32 -20.14 -26.57 -1.47
N HIS A 33 -21.23 -26.07 -2.04
CA HIS A 33 -22.51 -26.10 -1.35
C HIS A 33 -23.19 -27.48 -1.46
N PRO A 34 -23.84 -27.95 -0.38
CA PRO A 34 -24.42 -29.30 -0.32
C PRO A 34 -25.62 -29.52 -1.26
N ASN A 35 -26.27 -28.47 -1.76
CA ASN A 35 -27.59 -28.57 -2.39
C ASN A 35 -27.69 -28.16 -3.87
N ASP A 36 -26.61 -27.82 -4.56
CA ASP A 36 -26.71 -27.36 -5.95
C ASP A 36 -25.86 -28.18 -6.92
N ASN A 37 -26.55 -28.89 -7.82
CA ASN A 37 -25.97 -29.63 -8.96
C ASN A 37 -25.55 -28.70 -10.11
N LYS A 38 -25.42 -27.40 -9.86
CA LYS A 38 -25.02 -26.40 -10.86
C LYS A 38 -23.68 -25.78 -10.48
N ASP A 39 -22.81 -25.59 -11.47
CA ASP A 39 -21.49 -24.96 -11.31
C ASP A 39 -21.54 -23.56 -10.64
N GLU A 40 -22.70 -22.89 -10.65
CA GLU A 40 -22.95 -21.60 -9.99
C GLU A 40 -22.82 -21.61 -8.46
N ALA A 41 -22.90 -22.78 -7.79
CA ALA A 41 -22.80 -22.87 -6.32
C ALA A 41 -21.39 -23.22 -5.81
N THR A 42 -20.39 -23.23 -6.70
CA THR A 42 -18.99 -23.47 -6.32
C THR A 42 -18.27 -22.13 -6.16
N LEU A 43 -17.87 -21.81 -4.94
CA LEU A 43 -17.03 -20.62 -4.69
C LEU A 43 -15.57 -21.00 -4.82
N ARG A 44 -14.89 -20.38 -5.79
CA ARG A 44 -13.48 -20.64 -6.10
C ARG A 44 -12.52 -19.72 -5.34
N ASP A 45 -13.03 -18.60 -4.83
CA ASP A 45 -12.25 -17.60 -4.10
C ASP A 45 -12.27 -17.83 -2.58
N GLY A 46 -12.38 -19.08 -2.14
CA GLY A 46 -12.52 -19.40 -0.71
C GLY A 46 -11.37 -18.86 0.14
N VAL A 47 -10.15 -18.81 -0.40
CA VAL A 47 -8.99 -18.24 0.29
C VAL A 47 -9.22 -16.75 0.59
N GLU A 48 -9.68 -15.99 -0.40
CA GLU A 48 -9.97 -14.56 -0.24
C GLU A 48 -11.13 -14.34 0.73
N LEU A 49 -12.19 -15.15 0.67
CA LEU A 49 -13.31 -15.08 1.60
C LEU A 49 -12.87 -15.31 3.06
N ILE A 50 -11.98 -16.27 3.28
CA ILE A 50 -11.41 -16.52 4.61
C ILE A 50 -10.52 -15.37 5.06
N TYR A 51 -9.67 -14.82 4.18
CA TYR A 51 -8.84 -13.67 4.53
C TYR A 51 -9.67 -12.43 4.87
N ARG A 52 -10.73 -12.17 4.11
CA ARG A 52 -11.56 -10.97 4.25
C ARG A 52 -12.57 -11.07 5.38
N TYR A 53 -13.31 -12.17 5.45
CA TYR A 53 -14.46 -12.31 6.35
C TYR A 53 -14.25 -13.37 7.45
N GLY A 54 -13.24 -14.24 7.31
CA GLY A 54 -12.95 -15.28 8.29
C GLY A 54 -14.15 -16.17 8.57
N VAL A 55 -14.46 -16.37 9.85
CA VAL A 55 -15.59 -17.20 10.29
C VAL A 55 -16.95 -16.59 9.91
N GLU A 56 -17.03 -15.26 9.76
CA GLU A 56 -18.30 -14.57 9.51
C GLU A 56 -18.88 -14.89 8.13
N ALA A 57 -18.03 -15.31 7.19
CA ALA A 57 -18.47 -15.77 5.87
C ALA A 57 -19.28 -17.06 5.93
N PHE A 58 -19.14 -17.89 6.97
CA PHE A 58 -19.98 -19.09 7.13
C PHE A 58 -21.47 -18.69 7.23
N PRO A 59 -22.41 -19.38 6.56
CA PRO A 59 -22.29 -20.66 5.85
C PRO A 59 -21.83 -20.58 4.37
N PHE A 60 -21.16 -19.49 3.99
CA PHE A 60 -20.66 -19.17 2.65
C PHE A 60 -21.75 -19.09 1.59
N THR A 61 -23.01 -18.91 1.99
CA THR A 61 -24.11 -18.75 1.03
C THR A 61 -23.98 -17.41 0.31
N LYS A 62 -24.45 -17.36 -0.95
CA LYS A 62 -24.51 -16.12 -1.73
C LYS A 62 -25.14 -14.98 -0.94
N GLN A 63 -26.29 -15.23 -0.29
CA GLN A 63 -26.95 -14.26 0.57
C GLN A 63 -26.05 -13.76 1.71
N ARG A 64 -25.34 -14.65 2.41
CA ARG A 64 -24.47 -14.24 3.53
C ARG A 64 -23.29 -13.39 3.05
N LEU A 65 -22.73 -13.73 1.90
CA LEU A 65 -21.64 -12.97 1.30
C LEU A 65 -22.10 -11.60 0.82
N GLU A 66 -23.30 -11.50 0.23
CA GLU A 66 -23.94 -10.22 -0.13
C GLU A 66 -24.18 -9.35 1.11
N GLU A 67 -24.71 -9.91 2.21
CA GLU A 67 -24.88 -9.20 3.47
C GLU A 67 -23.55 -8.62 3.99
N LEU A 68 -22.47 -9.42 4.00
CA LEU A 68 -21.15 -8.98 4.45
C LEU A 68 -20.54 -7.89 3.57
N GLN A 69 -20.76 -8.00 2.25
CA GLN A 69 -20.34 -6.98 1.29
C GLN A 69 -21.10 -5.67 1.48
N ASP A 70 -22.40 -5.74 1.75
CA ASP A 70 -23.22 -4.55 2.02
C ASP A 70 -22.86 -3.90 3.36
N GLU A 71 -22.57 -4.70 4.39
CA GLU A 71 -22.02 -4.20 5.66
C GLU A 71 -20.66 -3.51 5.47
N GLU A 72 -19.77 -4.08 4.66
CA GLU A 72 -18.47 -3.50 4.33
C GLU A 72 -18.61 -2.19 3.55
N ARG A 73 -19.50 -2.16 2.56
CA ARG A 73 -19.83 -0.95 1.80
C ARG A 73 -20.38 0.13 2.72
N ALA A 74 -21.33 -0.21 3.59
CA ALA A 74 -21.89 0.73 4.56
C ALA A 74 -20.82 1.26 5.53
N ARG A 75 -19.86 0.43 5.95
CA ARG A 75 -18.70 0.89 6.76
C ARG A 75 -17.83 1.90 6.00
N HIS A 76 -17.57 1.67 4.71
CA HIS A 76 -16.84 2.64 3.88
C HIS A 76 -17.62 3.93 3.65
N GLU A 77 -18.91 3.83 3.34
CA GLU A 77 -19.79 4.99 3.13
C GLU A 77 -19.95 5.84 4.40
N ASN A 78 -19.98 5.21 5.57
CA ASN A 78 -20.08 5.88 6.86
C ASN A 78 -18.72 6.11 7.54
N GLN A 79 -17.61 5.93 6.81
CA GLN A 79 -16.27 6.17 7.32
C GLN A 79 -16.11 7.61 7.81
N THR A 80 -15.60 7.77 9.02
CA THR A 80 -15.16 9.05 9.60
C THR A 80 -13.86 8.83 10.35
N LEU A 81 -13.10 9.90 10.60
CA LEU A 81 -11.87 9.79 11.37
C LEU A 81 -12.13 9.23 12.78
N THR A 82 -13.19 9.69 13.43
CA THR A 82 -13.59 9.24 14.77
C THR A 82 -13.92 7.75 14.78
N ASN A 83 -14.68 7.25 13.80
CA ASN A 83 -15.05 5.83 13.73
C ASN A 83 -13.83 4.92 13.49
N LEU A 84 -12.78 5.43 12.84
CA LEU A 84 -11.55 4.68 12.58
C LEU A 84 -10.60 4.68 13.78
N LEU A 85 -10.48 5.82 14.46
CA LEU A 85 -9.42 6.06 15.44
C LEU A 85 -9.90 6.08 16.90
N THR A 86 -11.18 5.85 17.18
CA THR A 86 -11.72 5.73 18.54
C THR A 86 -12.40 4.39 18.77
N ASN A 87 -12.54 3.99 20.03
CA ASN A 87 -13.33 2.83 20.43
C ASN A 87 -14.04 3.13 21.76
N HIS A 88 -14.79 2.16 22.30
CA HIS A 88 -15.54 2.35 23.54
C HIS A 88 -14.67 2.70 24.76
N ASP A 89 -13.38 2.36 24.73
CA ASP A 89 -12.45 2.55 25.84
C ASP A 89 -11.52 3.76 25.66
N ARG A 90 -11.43 4.34 24.45
CA ARG A 90 -10.44 5.37 24.11
C ARG A 90 -10.88 6.30 22.97
N ASP A 91 -10.65 7.59 23.17
CA ASP A 91 -10.83 8.67 22.18
C ASP A 91 -9.56 9.50 21.90
N ASN A 92 -8.41 9.17 22.50
CA ASN A 92 -7.13 9.89 22.35
C ASN A 92 -6.02 9.04 21.72
N LEU A 93 -5.09 9.65 21.00
CA LEU A 93 -3.87 9.05 20.46
C LEU A 93 -2.66 9.38 21.34
N LEU A 94 -1.55 8.68 21.13
CA LEU A 94 -0.27 9.00 21.74
C LEU A 94 0.44 10.07 20.90
N GLY A 95 0.94 11.12 21.56
CA GLY A 95 1.78 12.16 20.96
C GLY A 95 3.16 12.25 21.62
N HIS A 96 4.00 13.13 21.07
CA HIS A 96 5.33 13.42 21.57
C HIS A 96 5.43 14.81 22.20
N PRO A 97 6.19 14.97 23.29
CA PRO A 97 6.90 13.91 24.03
C PRO A 97 5.92 13.03 24.81
N THR A 98 6.15 11.71 24.81
CA THR A 98 5.41 10.72 25.63
C THR A 98 5.47 11.17 27.11
N PRO A 99 4.34 11.53 27.78
CA PRO A 99 3.01 10.91 27.74
C PRO A 99 1.87 11.85 27.27
N GLU A 100 2.05 12.60 26.18
CA GLU A 100 0.97 13.44 25.66
C GLU A 100 -0.17 12.59 25.04
N GLN A 101 -1.40 12.84 25.50
CA GLN A 101 -2.61 12.27 24.91
C GLN A 101 -3.29 13.31 24.03
N VAL A 102 -3.50 12.98 22.77
CA VAL A 102 -4.07 13.88 21.76
C VAL A 102 -5.48 13.43 21.38
N PRO A 103 -6.53 14.22 21.65
CA PRO A 103 -7.90 13.84 21.28
C PRO A 103 -8.06 13.64 19.78
N VAL A 104 -8.69 12.54 19.36
CA VAL A 104 -8.98 12.30 17.93
C VAL A 104 -9.84 13.43 17.35
N ALA A 105 -10.70 14.04 18.18
CA ALA A 105 -11.52 15.18 17.77
C ALA A 105 -10.68 16.38 17.28
N SER A 106 -9.45 16.58 17.78
CA SER A 106 -8.58 17.69 17.33
C SER A 106 -7.93 17.44 15.97
N LEU A 107 -8.12 16.24 15.41
CA LEU A 107 -7.64 15.87 14.08
C LEU A 107 -8.71 15.98 12.99
N VAL A 108 -9.97 16.20 13.36
CA VAL A 108 -11.07 16.38 12.40
C VAL A 108 -10.82 17.63 11.58
N GLY A 109 -10.99 17.54 10.26
CA GLY A 109 -10.69 18.63 9.33
C GLY A 109 -9.25 18.62 8.81
N LYS A 110 -8.38 17.74 9.31
CA LYS A 110 -7.00 17.60 8.83
C LYS A 110 -6.87 16.47 7.82
N THR A 111 -5.87 16.56 6.95
CA THR A 111 -5.42 15.41 6.15
C THR A 111 -4.62 14.47 7.05
N ILE A 112 -4.98 13.19 7.09
CA ILE A 112 -4.37 12.20 8.00
C ILE A 112 -3.71 11.07 7.22
N GLY A 113 -2.43 10.82 7.48
CA GLY A 113 -1.72 9.63 7.02
C GLY A 113 -1.77 8.50 8.05
N LEU A 114 -2.46 7.40 7.78
CA LEU A 114 -2.37 6.18 8.58
C LEU A 114 -1.15 5.37 8.14
N TYR A 115 -0.11 5.35 8.98
CA TYR A 115 1.17 4.71 8.67
C TYR A 115 1.27 3.34 9.31
N PHE A 116 1.04 2.29 8.53
CA PHE A 116 1.18 0.90 8.96
C PHE A 116 2.64 0.47 8.81
N SER A 117 3.29 0.15 9.93
CA SER A 117 4.73 -0.11 9.98
C SER A 117 5.11 -0.95 11.20
N ALA A 118 6.35 -1.43 11.24
CA ALA A 118 6.90 -2.13 12.40
C ALA A 118 8.43 -2.05 12.43
N HIS A 119 9.01 -2.13 13.62
CA HIS A 119 10.46 -2.08 13.82
C HIS A 119 11.17 -3.31 13.23
N TRP A 120 10.57 -4.49 13.33
CA TRP A 120 11.13 -5.74 12.81
C TRP A 120 11.14 -5.82 11.27
N CYS A 121 10.45 -4.90 10.59
CA CYS A 121 10.28 -4.89 9.14
C CYS A 121 11.38 -4.05 8.47
N ARG A 122 12.32 -4.70 7.77
CA ARG A 122 13.44 -4.00 7.12
C ARG A 122 13.00 -2.93 6.11
N PRO A 123 12.05 -3.18 5.18
CA PRO A 123 11.54 -2.13 4.30
C PRO A 123 10.93 -0.94 5.03
N CYS A 124 10.33 -1.19 6.20
CA CYS A 124 9.73 -0.17 7.05
C CYS A 124 10.79 0.75 7.66
N VAL A 125 11.83 0.16 8.27
CA VAL A 125 12.96 0.91 8.84
C VAL A 125 13.68 1.74 7.77
N ASN A 126 13.75 1.28 6.52
CA ASN A 126 14.32 2.05 5.42
C ASN A 126 13.41 3.22 4.98
N PHE A 127 12.09 3.05 5.01
CA PHE A 127 11.13 4.07 4.56
C PHE A 127 10.88 5.18 5.59
N THR A 128 10.89 4.86 6.89
CA THR A 128 10.56 5.81 7.96
C THR A 128 11.40 7.09 7.94
N PRO A 129 12.75 7.07 7.82
CA PRO A 129 13.55 8.30 7.76
C PRO A 129 13.14 9.22 6.60
N ARG A 130 12.77 8.63 5.45
CA ARG A 130 12.29 9.38 4.30
C ARG A 130 10.93 10.02 4.59
N LEU A 131 10.01 9.27 5.18
CA LEU A 131 8.69 9.79 5.56
C LEU A 131 8.81 10.92 6.60
N ILE A 132 9.72 10.80 7.57
CA ILE A 132 10.04 11.86 8.55
C ILE A 132 10.49 13.14 7.84
N SER A 133 11.46 13.04 6.93
CA SER A 133 11.98 14.19 6.20
C SER A 133 10.88 14.89 5.38
N ILE A 134 10.03 14.12 4.71
CA ILE A 134 8.94 14.68 3.88
C ILE A 134 7.84 15.29 4.76
N TYR A 135 7.47 14.63 5.86
CA TYR A 135 6.53 15.18 6.83
C TYR A 135 7.01 16.54 7.34
N GLN A 136 8.28 16.65 7.76
CA GLN A 136 8.86 17.91 8.24
C GLN A 136 8.80 19.01 7.18
N LYS A 137 9.18 18.72 5.93
CA LYS A 137 9.08 19.68 4.82
C LYS A 137 7.65 20.16 4.58
N ILE A 138 6.67 19.26 4.64
CA ILE A 138 5.25 19.62 4.50
C ILE A 138 4.84 20.58 5.64
N LYS A 139 5.18 20.23 6.89
CA LYS A 139 4.89 21.10 8.05
C LYS A 139 5.58 22.45 7.95
N GLU A 140 6.82 22.50 7.46
CA GLU A 140 7.56 23.75 7.23
C GLU A 140 6.92 24.61 6.14
N GLN A 141 6.50 24.02 5.02
CA GLN A 141 5.80 24.74 3.94
C GLN A 141 4.49 25.36 4.43
N MET A 142 3.70 24.62 5.20
CA MET A 142 2.45 25.11 5.81
C MET A 142 2.67 26.34 6.71
N LEU A 143 3.79 26.39 7.44
CA LEU A 143 4.12 27.56 8.29
C LEU A 143 4.46 28.79 7.45
N VAL A 144 5.01 28.61 6.25
CA VAL A 144 5.43 29.71 5.35
C VAL A 144 4.25 30.27 4.57
N ASP A 145 3.39 29.40 4.05
CA ASP A 145 2.26 29.80 3.19
C ASP A 145 1.14 30.50 4.01
N GLY A 146 1.20 30.41 5.34
CA GLY A 146 0.20 30.95 6.25
C GLY A 146 -1.04 30.07 6.28
N ASP A 147 -1.87 30.23 7.31
CA ASP A 147 -3.06 29.43 7.61
C ASP A 147 -4.21 29.73 6.62
N GLN A 148 -3.95 29.62 5.31
CA GLN A 148 -4.83 30.17 4.27
C GLN A 148 -6.05 29.32 3.97
N ASP A 149 -6.11 28.04 4.36
CA ASP A 149 -7.24 27.16 3.99
C ASP A 149 -7.62 26.08 5.03
N GLY A 150 -7.13 26.17 6.28
CA GLY A 150 -7.39 25.13 7.29
C GLY A 150 -6.77 23.77 6.94
N GLU A 151 -5.78 23.80 6.06
CA GLU A 151 -5.01 22.67 5.58
C GLU A 151 -3.91 22.30 6.59
N ASP A 152 -4.10 21.20 7.32
CA ASP A 152 -3.07 20.63 8.20
C ASP A 152 -2.89 19.14 7.88
N PHE A 153 -1.67 18.66 8.09
CA PHE A 153 -1.27 17.28 7.84
C PHE A 153 -0.75 16.65 9.13
N GLU A 154 -1.27 15.47 9.46
CA GLU A 154 -0.77 14.67 10.57
C GLU A 154 -0.63 13.20 10.16
N ILE A 155 0.29 12.49 10.79
CA ILE A 155 0.47 11.04 10.62
C ILE A 155 0.09 10.32 11.92
N VAL A 156 -0.60 9.19 11.78
CA VAL A 156 -0.91 8.27 12.89
C VAL A 156 -0.23 6.94 12.61
N PHE A 157 0.76 6.62 13.42
CA PHE A 157 1.44 5.33 13.40
C PHE A 157 0.50 4.22 13.88
N VAL A 158 0.35 3.21 13.03
CA VAL A 158 -0.43 1.99 13.27
C VAL A 158 0.56 0.82 13.32
N SER A 159 1.01 0.49 14.53
CA SER A 159 2.08 -0.48 14.72
C SER A 159 1.65 -1.93 14.45
N SER A 160 2.53 -2.67 13.78
CA SER A 160 2.50 -4.13 13.69
C SER A 160 3.64 -4.78 14.49
N ASP A 161 4.22 -4.06 15.46
CA ASP A 161 5.21 -4.61 16.38
C ASP A 161 4.61 -5.72 17.26
N ARG A 162 5.49 -6.55 17.81
CA ARG A 162 5.08 -7.77 18.54
C ARG A 162 5.08 -7.57 20.05
N ASP A 163 5.67 -6.47 20.52
CA ASP A 163 5.80 -6.13 21.93
C ASP A 163 5.89 -4.61 22.12
N GLN A 164 5.55 -4.17 23.33
CA GLN A 164 5.54 -2.76 23.73
C GLN A 164 6.91 -2.10 23.59
N ALA A 165 8.00 -2.80 23.94
CA ALA A 165 9.35 -2.21 23.93
C ALA A 165 9.82 -1.89 22.50
N SER A 166 9.50 -2.76 21.54
CA SER A 166 9.77 -2.53 20.11
C SER A 166 8.92 -1.38 19.56
N PHE A 167 7.66 -1.29 19.99
CA PHE A 167 6.78 -0.17 19.66
C PHE A 167 7.36 1.16 20.17
N ASP A 168 7.66 1.25 21.47
CA ASP A 168 8.16 2.46 22.12
C ASP A 168 9.45 2.95 21.44
N SER A 169 10.44 2.06 21.31
CA SER A 169 11.74 2.40 20.72
C SER A 169 11.63 2.89 19.27
N TYR A 170 10.64 2.42 18.51
CA TYR A 170 10.47 2.83 17.12
C TYR A 170 9.62 4.10 17.01
N PHE A 171 8.55 4.20 17.78
CA PHE A 171 7.69 5.38 17.85
C PHE A 171 8.45 6.62 18.35
N ASP A 172 9.40 6.45 19.29
CA ASP A 172 10.30 7.52 19.77
C ASP A 172 11.13 8.18 18.67
N THR A 173 11.29 7.52 17.51
CA THR A 173 11.99 8.09 16.35
C THR A 173 11.10 8.94 15.46
N MET A 174 9.78 8.93 15.67
CA MET A 174 8.79 9.50 14.76
C MET A 174 8.23 10.82 15.31
N PRO A 175 8.08 11.88 14.50
CA PRO A 175 7.63 13.20 14.96
C PRO A 175 6.09 13.35 14.98
N TRP A 176 5.34 12.25 14.92
CA TRP A 176 3.89 12.25 14.71
C TRP A 176 3.17 11.41 15.79
N LEU A 177 1.87 11.15 15.61
CA LEU A 177 1.03 10.47 16.60
C LEU A 177 1.04 8.94 16.43
N ALA A 178 0.55 8.20 17.43
CA ALA A 178 0.36 6.75 17.32
C ALA A 178 -0.95 6.27 17.96
N LEU A 179 -1.48 5.17 17.42
CA LEU A 179 -2.39 4.32 18.18
C LEU A 179 -1.60 3.61 19.29
N PRO A 180 -2.15 3.48 20.51
CA PRO A 180 -1.51 2.69 21.55
C PRO A 180 -1.23 1.26 21.10
N PHE A 181 -0.11 0.71 21.56
CA PHE A 181 0.22 -0.68 21.30
C PHE A 181 -0.90 -1.61 21.81
N GLY A 182 -1.30 -2.57 20.98
CA GLY A 182 -2.37 -3.52 21.30
C GLY A 182 -3.79 -2.96 21.14
N ASP A 183 -3.98 -1.73 20.63
CA ASP A 183 -5.31 -1.18 20.37
C ASP A 183 -6.14 -2.10 19.44
N PRO A 184 -7.39 -2.46 19.81
CA PRO A 184 -8.21 -3.38 19.03
C PRO A 184 -8.54 -2.87 17.62
N ASN A 185 -8.54 -1.55 17.41
CA ASN A 185 -8.81 -0.95 16.11
C ASN A 185 -7.70 -1.26 15.10
N ILE A 186 -6.46 -1.56 15.53
CA ILE A 186 -5.35 -1.88 14.62
C ILE A 186 -5.76 -3.01 13.66
N LYS A 187 -6.36 -4.08 14.18
CA LYS A 187 -6.84 -5.21 13.36
C LYS A 187 -7.97 -4.81 12.42
N GLN A 188 -8.88 -3.95 12.90
CA GLN A 188 -10.00 -3.45 12.10
C GLN A 188 -9.51 -2.56 10.96
N LEU A 189 -8.52 -1.70 11.22
CA LEU A 189 -7.90 -0.83 10.22
C LEU A 189 -7.17 -1.63 9.15
N VAL A 190 -6.38 -2.65 9.54
CA VAL A 190 -5.72 -3.55 8.59
C VAL A 190 -6.73 -4.22 7.65
N LYS A 191 -7.87 -4.70 8.19
CA LYS A 191 -8.96 -5.29 7.40
C LYS A 191 -9.67 -4.24 6.52
N HIS A 192 -10.09 -3.11 7.10
CA HIS A 192 -10.82 -2.04 6.42
C HIS A 192 -10.04 -1.46 5.23
N PHE A 193 -8.72 -1.32 5.39
CA PHE A 193 -7.87 -0.80 4.32
C PHE A 193 -7.28 -1.89 3.42
N ASP A 194 -7.56 -3.18 3.69
CA ASP A 194 -6.97 -4.33 2.97
C ASP A 194 -5.42 -4.25 2.95
N VAL A 195 -4.81 -4.00 4.12
CA VAL A 195 -3.36 -3.85 4.24
C VAL A 195 -2.69 -5.22 4.17
N LYS A 196 -2.22 -5.58 2.97
CA LYS A 196 -1.55 -6.87 2.68
C LYS A 196 -0.06 -6.91 3.04
N GLY A 197 0.56 -5.75 3.24
CA GLY A 197 1.98 -5.65 3.55
C GLY A 197 2.36 -4.27 4.08
N ILE A 198 3.51 -4.22 4.76
CA ILE A 198 4.08 -3.00 5.34
C ILE A 198 5.47 -2.73 4.74
N PRO A 199 5.89 -1.46 4.61
CA PRO A 199 5.17 -0.25 5.01
C PRO A 199 4.02 0.08 4.07
N CYS A 200 2.90 0.53 4.64
CA CYS A 200 1.74 1.06 3.92
C CYS A 200 1.34 2.41 4.53
N LEU A 201 0.97 3.37 3.69
CA LEU A 201 0.52 4.68 4.11
C LEU A 201 -0.80 4.97 3.40
N VAL A 202 -1.88 5.05 4.17
CA VAL A 202 -3.21 5.41 3.68
C VAL A 202 -3.45 6.88 3.98
N ILE A 203 -3.88 7.66 2.99
CA ILE A 203 -4.21 9.06 3.15
C ILE A 203 -5.72 9.22 3.28
N LEU A 204 -6.13 9.90 4.35
CA LEU A 204 -7.49 10.34 4.62
C LEU A 204 -7.57 11.85 4.42
N GLY A 205 -8.65 12.32 3.81
CA GLY A 205 -8.91 13.74 3.63
C GLY A 205 -9.46 14.41 4.90
N PRO A 206 -9.59 15.74 4.89
CA PRO A 206 -10.23 16.53 5.96
C PRO A 206 -11.61 16.04 6.42
N ASP A 207 -12.37 15.44 5.50
CA ASP A 207 -13.70 14.85 5.73
C ASP A 207 -13.66 13.46 6.40
N GLY A 208 -12.46 12.93 6.65
CA GLY A 208 -12.23 11.58 7.18
C GLY A 208 -12.43 10.47 6.16
N LYS A 209 -12.64 10.79 4.88
CA LYS A 209 -12.75 9.81 3.80
C LYS A 209 -11.40 9.42 3.25
N THR A 210 -11.33 8.22 2.67
CA THR A 210 -10.10 7.71 2.08
C THR A 210 -9.82 8.42 0.77
N VAL A 211 -8.70 9.12 0.69
CA VAL A 211 -8.21 9.75 -0.53
C VAL A 211 -7.42 8.73 -1.35
N THR A 212 -6.47 8.03 -0.72
CA THR A 212 -5.73 6.96 -1.39
C THR A 212 -5.16 5.94 -0.40
N LYS A 213 -5.05 4.69 -0.84
CA LYS A 213 -4.31 3.63 -0.12
C LYS A 213 -2.83 3.55 -0.56
N GLN A 214 -2.45 4.33 -1.57
CA GLN A 214 -1.13 4.30 -2.20
C GLN A 214 -0.22 5.44 -1.73
N GLY A 215 -0.46 6.00 -0.54
CA GLY A 215 0.30 7.14 -0.02
C GLY A 215 1.81 6.90 0.02
N ARG A 216 2.25 5.67 0.31
CA ARG A 216 3.69 5.31 0.27
C ARG A 216 4.27 5.51 -1.12
N ASN A 217 3.54 5.13 -2.17
CA ASN A 217 3.99 5.31 -3.55
C ASN A 217 4.04 6.79 -3.89
N LEU A 218 3.00 7.56 -3.55
CA LEU A 218 2.96 9.01 -3.80
C LEU A 218 4.12 9.75 -3.13
N ILE A 219 4.43 9.42 -1.87
CA ILE A 219 5.59 9.95 -1.13
C ILE A 219 6.90 9.58 -1.84
N ASN A 220 7.00 8.36 -2.37
CA ASN A 220 8.20 7.93 -3.08
C ASN A 220 8.39 8.61 -4.44
N LEU A 221 7.30 8.85 -5.17
CA LEU A 221 7.33 9.48 -6.49
C LEU A 221 7.46 10.99 -6.39
N TYR A 222 6.56 11.65 -5.65
CA TYR A 222 6.38 13.10 -5.68
C TYR A 222 6.94 13.82 -4.46
N GLN A 223 7.35 13.09 -3.43
CA GLN A 223 7.89 13.65 -2.18
C GLN A 223 6.89 14.60 -1.51
N GLU A 224 7.34 15.74 -0.97
CA GLU A 224 6.48 16.79 -0.41
C GLU A 224 5.46 17.34 -1.41
N ASN A 225 5.74 17.28 -2.72
CA ASN A 225 4.82 17.80 -3.74
C ASN A 225 3.54 16.97 -3.86
N ALA A 226 3.52 15.74 -3.30
CA ALA A 226 2.32 14.93 -3.24
C ALA A 226 1.20 15.61 -2.44
N TYR A 227 1.57 16.40 -1.42
CA TYR A 227 0.62 17.16 -0.60
C TYR A 227 -0.11 18.22 -1.45
N PRO A 228 -1.43 18.45 -1.25
CA PRO A 228 -2.34 17.89 -0.25
C PRO A 228 -2.97 16.52 -0.60
N PHE A 229 -2.39 15.77 -1.52
CA PHE A 229 -2.85 14.46 -2.00
C PHE A 229 -4.23 14.47 -2.66
N THR A 230 -4.78 15.66 -2.96
CA THR A 230 -6.06 15.78 -3.65
C THR A 230 -5.98 15.21 -5.06
N GLU A 231 -7.08 14.65 -5.55
CA GLU A 231 -7.16 14.07 -6.90
C GLU A 231 -6.66 15.06 -7.97
N ALA A 232 -7.09 16.32 -7.90
CA ALA A 232 -6.64 17.38 -8.80
C ALA A 232 -5.11 17.63 -8.74
N LYS A 233 -4.50 17.58 -7.55
CA LYS A 233 -3.05 17.73 -7.39
C LYS A 233 -2.31 16.54 -7.99
N LEU A 234 -2.80 15.33 -7.76
CA LEU A 234 -2.21 14.10 -8.27
C LEU A 234 -2.29 14.03 -9.81
N GLU A 235 -3.45 14.36 -10.39
CA GLU A 235 -3.60 14.47 -11.85
C GLU A 235 -2.62 15.48 -12.46
N LEU A 236 -2.38 16.61 -11.78
CA LEU A 236 -1.43 17.63 -12.26
C LEU A 236 0.01 17.08 -12.27
N LEU A 237 0.40 16.34 -11.22
CA LEU A 237 1.72 15.74 -11.11
C LEU A 237 1.93 14.63 -12.14
N GLU A 238 0.92 13.80 -12.38
CA GLU A 238 0.92 12.78 -13.43
C GLU A 238 1.06 13.41 -14.82
N LYS A 239 0.25 14.43 -15.15
CA LYS A 239 0.35 15.17 -16.42
C LYS A 239 1.74 15.79 -16.62
N LYS A 240 2.34 16.34 -15.56
CA LYS A 240 3.69 16.90 -15.60
C LYS A 240 4.74 15.81 -15.87
N MET A 241 4.62 14.67 -15.20
CA MET A 241 5.52 13.53 -15.38
C MET A 241 5.43 12.95 -16.80
N ASP A 242 4.22 12.84 -17.36
CA ASP A 242 3.99 12.42 -18.74
C ASP A 242 4.59 13.40 -19.76
N GLU A 243 4.47 14.71 -19.50
CA GLU A 243 5.08 15.72 -20.36
C GLU A 243 6.61 15.68 -20.32
N GLU A 244 7.19 15.52 -19.13
CA GLU A 244 8.64 15.34 -18.96
C GLU A 244 9.13 14.07 -19.67
N ALA A 245 8.37 12.98 -19.58
CA ALA A 245 8.70 11.70 -20.21
C ALA A 245 8.78 11.78 -21.75
N LYS A 246 8.05 12.71 -22.40
CA LYS A 246 8.16 12.92 -23.86
C LYS A 246 9.56 13.36 -24.31
N SER A 247 10.33 13.97 -23.41
CA SER A 247 11.70 14.41 -23.68
C SER A 247 12.76 13.31 -23.45
N LEU A 248 12.37 12.20 -22.82
CA LEU A 248 13.28 11.11 -22.50
C LEU A 248 13.59 10.25 -23.73
N PRO A 249 14.82 9.72 -23.87
CA PRO A 249 15.15 8.75 -24.91
C PRO A 249 14.25 7.51 -24.82
N ARG A 250 13.81 6.99 -25.97
CA ARG A 250 13.00 5.75 -26.03
C ARG A 250 13.75 4.52 -25.51
N SER A 251 15.07 4.54 -25.58
CA SER A 251 15.93 3.48 -25.07
C SER A 251 17.29 4.03 -24.63
N VAL A 252 17.92 3.33 -23.69
CA VAL A 252 19.19 3.72 -23.06
C VAL A 252 20.02 2.49 -22.67
N TYR A 253 21.33 2.68 -22.54
CA TYR A 253 22.22 1.72 -21.89
C TYR A 253 22.50 2.19 -20.46
N HIS A 254 22.46 1.27 -19.49
CA HIS A 254 22.70 1.55 -18.08
C HIS A 254 24.03 0.93 -17.62
N GLY A 255 24.88 1.67 -16.90
CA GLY A 255 26.20 1.16 -16.50
C GLY A 255 26.16 -0.12 -15.64
N GLY A 256 25.09 -0.30 -14.87
CA GLY A 256 24.85 -1.51 -14.06
C GLY A 256 24.17 -2.67 -14.80
N HIS A 257 23.85 -2.54 -16.09
CA HIS A 257 23.11 -3.57 -16.83
C HIS A 257 23.57 -3.73 -18.29
N ARG A 258 23.55 -4.96 -18.81
CA ARG A 258 24.15 -5.27 -20.13
C ARG A 258 23.21 -5.09 -21.31
N HIS A 259 21.91 -5.26 -21.12
CA HIS A 259 20.92 -5.11 -22.18
C HIS A 259 20.47 -3.65 -22.32
N GLU A 260 20.00 -3.29 -23.50
CA GLU A 260 19.32 -2.02 -23.73
C GLU A 260 18.02 -1.97 -22.91
N LEU A 261 17.79 -0.85 -22.24
CA LEU A 261 16.57 -0.60 -21.48
C LEU A 261 15.63 0.26 -22.31
N ASN A 262 14.35 -0.09 -22.33
CA ASN A 262 13.31 0.64 -23.05
C ASN A 262 12.52 1.50 -22.08
N LEU A 263 12.19 2.72 -22.51
CA LEU A 263 11.29 3.58 -21.75
C LEU A 263 9.88 2.98 -21.79
N VAL A 264 9.37 2.64 -20.61
CA VAL A 264 8.04 2.07 -20.40
C VAL A 264 7.23 2.99 -19.48
N SER A 265 5.92 2.97 -19.67
CA SER A 265 4.94 3.61 -18.79
C SER A 265 4.16 2.55 -18.02
N GLU A 266 3.30 2.97 -17.11
CA GLU A 266 2.47 2.08 -16.30
C GLU A 266 1.70 1.04 -17.11
N GLY A 267 1.24 1.40 -18.32
CA GLY A 267 0.46 0.51 -19.18
C GLY A 267 1.26 -0.60 -19.90
N ASN A 268 2.60 -0.52 -19.96
CA ASN A 268 3.40 -1.46 -20.75
C ASN A 268 4.70 -1.97 -20.08
N GLY A 269 4.94 -1.64 -18.82
CA GLY A 269 6.12 -2.14 -18.10
C GLY A 269 6.60 -1.29 -16.92
N GLY A 270 5.98 -0.15 -16.63
CA GLY A 270 6.35 0.79 -15.56
C GLY A 270 5.33 0.89 -14.43
N GLY A 271 4.66 -0.21 -14.06
CA GLY A 271 3.82 -0.25 -12.85
C GLY A 271 4.64 -0.07 -11.57
N PRO A 272 4.19 -0.53 -10.39
CA PRO A 272 5.02 -0.49 -9.19
C PRO A 272 6.27 -1.37 -9.34
N PHE A 273 7.47 -0.78 -9.21
CA PHE A 273 8.76 -1.49 -9.31
C PHE A 273 9.76 -1.07 -8.23
N ILE A 274 10.79 -1.90 -8.01
CA ILE A 274 11.96 -1.54 -7.20
C ILE A 274 13.11 -1.25 -8.15
N CYS A 275 13.62 -0.02 -8.12
CA CYS A 275 14.71 0.40 -8.98
C CYS A 275 15.97 -0.40 -8.65
N CYS A 276 16.52 -1.09 -9.64
CA CYS A 276 17.71 -1.93 -9.49
C CYS A 276 19.01 -1.14 -9.23
N ASP A 277 18.99 0.19 -9.40
CA ASP A 277 20.15 1.06 -9.17
C ASP A 277 20.16 1.63 -7.74
N CYS A 278 19.05 2.22 -7.29
CA CYS A 278 18.96 2.89 -6.00
C CYS A 278 18.19 2.11 -4.92
N ASP A 279 17.60 0.97 -5.25
CA ASP A 279 16.76 0.14 -4.35
C ASP A 279 15.52 0.89 -3.81
N GLU A 280 15.13 2.01 -4.44
CA GLU A 280 13.92 2.76 -4.11
C GLU A 280 12.73 2.31 -4.97
N GLN A 281 11.53 2.38 -4.39
CA GLN A 281 10.28 2.16 -5.10
C GLN A 281 10.09 3.20 -6.22
N GLY A 282 9.74 2.75 -7.42
CA GLY A 282 9.23 3.53 -8.54
C GLY A 282 7.81 3.12 -8.93
N SER A 283 7.18 3.96 -9.74
CA SER A 283 5.91 3.70 -10.45
C SER A 283 5.78 4.69 -11.61
N GLY A 284 4.95 4.37 -12.61
CA GLY A 284 4.72 5.21 -13.78
C GLY A 284 5.76 5.00 -14.88
N TRP A 285 6.73 5.91 -14.98
CA TRP A 285 7.76 5.84 -16.01
C TRP A 285 9.02 5.15 -15.51
N ALA A 286 9.53 4.20 -16.29
CA ALA A 286 10.73 3.42 -15.98
C ALA A 286 11.54 3.10 -17.23
N TYR A 287 12.81 2.76 -17.05
CA TYR A 287 13.59 2.06 -18.07
C TYR A 287 13.66 0.58 -17.74
N GLN A 288 13.06 -0.26 -18.60
CA GLN A 288 12.93 -1.70 -18.40
C GLN A 288 13.69 -2.50 -19.47
N CYS A 289 14.45 -3.51 -19.05
CA CYS A 289 14.95 -4.54 -19.93
C CYS A 289 13.85 -5.58 -20.19
N LEU A 290 13.36 -5.66 -21.42
CA LEU A 290 12.31 -6.62 -21.80
C LEU A 290 12.79 -8.08 -21.83
N GLU A 291 14.11 -8.30 -21.80
CA GLU A 291 14.69 -9.65 -21.78
C GLU A 291 14.77 -10.26 -20.38
N CYS A 292 15.00 -9.45 -19.34
CA CYS A 292 15.26 -9.97 -17.99
C CYS A 292 14.52 -9.23 -16.86
N GLY A 293 13.73 -8.21 -17.17
CA GLY A 293 12.95 -7.44 -16.18
C GLY A 293 13.78 -6.49 -15.30
N TYR A 294 15.01 -6.16 -15.72
CA TYR A 294 15.80 -5.14 -15.03
C TYR A 294 15.15 -3.76 -15.19
N GLU A 295 14.80 -3.11 -14.09
CA GLU A 295 14.03 -1.85 -14.08
C GLU A 295 14.72 -0.78 -13.24
N VAL A 296 14.81 0.43 -13.79
CA VAL A 296 15.37 1.59 -13.09
C VAL A 296 14.53 2.84 -13.31
N HIS A 297 14.57 3.77 -12.36
CA HIS A 297 13.96 5.09 -12.54
C HIS A 297 14.61 5.83 -13.72
N PRO A 298 13.86 6.72 -14.41
CA PRO A 298 14.45 7.61 -15.41
C PRO A 298 15.62 8.43 -14.88
N LYS A 299 15.54 8.91 -13.63
CA LYS A 299 16.62 9.66 -12.95
C LYS A 299 17.87 8.83 -12.63
N CYS A 300 17.76 7.51 -12.57
CA CYS A 300 18.87 6.60 -12.26
C CYS A 300 19.68 6.22 -13.50
N VAL A 301 19.23 6.62 -14.70
CA VAL A 301 20.02 6.42 -15.91
C VAL A 301 21.05 7.54 -16.02
N THR A 302 22.30 7.24 -15.67
CA THR A 302 23.42 8.10 -16.03
C THR A 302 23.63 8.02 -17.54
N VAL A 303 23.27 9.08 -18.28
CA VAL A 303 23.48 9.14 -19.72
C VAL A 303 24.99 9.06 -20.00
N THR A 304 25.47 7.89 -20.41
CA THR A 304 26.77 7.81 -21.07
C THR A 304 26.60 8.34 -22.48
N VAL A 305 26.97 9.59 -22.71
CA VAL A 305 27.10 10.13 -24.07
C VAL A 305 28.15 9.27 -24.78
N THR A 306 27.73 8.37 -25.65
CA THR A 306 28.62 7.72 -26.59
C THR A 306 29.13 8.80 -27.54
N VAL A 307 30.30 9.35 -27.23
CA VAL A 307 31.08 10.12 -28.20
C VAL A 307 31.43 9.15 -29.31
N ALA A 308 30.77 9.29 -30.45
CA ALA A 308 31.14 8.58 -31.66
C ALA A 308 32.60 8.92 -31.97
N ALA A 309 33.51 7.97 -31.73
CA ALA A 309 34.89 8.07 -32.16
C ALA A 309 34.90 8.01 -33.69
N SER A 310 34.92 9.17 -34.33
CA SER A 310 35.31 9.33 -35.73
C SER A 310 36.76 8.85 -35.89
N SER A 311 36.92 7.60 -36.31
CA SER A 311 38.20 7.09 -36.79
C SER A 311 38.47 7.67 -38.17
N ASN A 312 39.32 8.68 -38.23
CA ASN A 312 40.03 9.06 -39.44
C ASN A 312 40.89 7.88 -39.91
N ARG A 313 40.69 7.46 -41.16
CA ARG A 313 41.73 6.95 -42.06
C ARG A 313 41.54 7.56 -43.42
#